data_AF-A0A2I0N2E7-F1
#
_entry.id   AF-A0A2I0N2E7-F1
#
_cell.length_a   1.000
_cell.length_b   1.000
_cell.length_c   1.000
_cell.angle_alpha   90.00
_cell.angle_beta   90.00
_cell.angle_gamma   90.00
#
_symmetry.space_group_name_H-M   'P 1'
#
loop_
_entity.id
_entity.type
_entity.pdbx_description
1 polymer ?
#
loop_
_entity_poly.entity_id
_entity_poly.type
_entity_poly.pdbx_seq_one_letter_code
_entity_poly.pdbx_strand_id
1 'polypeptide(L)'
;MYVAIIGDMVDSRHLQERAKVQEQLRGILQKLNESLGEKLASQFTLTLGDEFQGLFHSAEGVFPALWQLKFQMHPVKIRFGVGLGRMDTAIDPKRSLGSDGPAYHEARRRIEEVKKGEGGKYLLHRDVLVGAADCAQSLRALNAGLTLLHGMECRWTSTQWQNVSDGLLKGLNQSQIAKMRGIHQSSVQRSFAAAGFYEYQEGYWAMAALFEQIWAKCS
;
A
#
# COMPACT_ATOMS: atom_id res chain seq x y z
N MET A 1 6.54 11.18 16.51
CA MET A 1 7.05 10.37 15.37
C MET A 1 6.05 10.51 14.23
N TYR A 2 6.44 10.27 12.97
CA TYR A 2 5.61 10.32 11.76
C TYR A 2 5.79 9.05 10.92
N VAL A 3 4.78 8.71 10.11
CA VAL A 3 4.89 7.68 9.06
C VAL A 3 4.95 8.38 7.71
N ALA A 4 6.10 8.32 7.04
CA ALA A 4 6.24 8.77 5.67
C ALA A 4 5.94 7.62 4.71
N ILE A 5 5.18 7.89 3.66
CA ILE A 5 4.93 6.97 2.56
C ILE A 5 5.45 7.61 1.28
N ILE A 6 6.27 6.87 0.54
CA ILE A 6 6.63 7.17 -0.84
C ILE A 6 6.10 6.02 -1.69
N GLY A 7 5.33 6.33 -2.73
CA GLY A 7 4.81 5.36 -3.67
C GLY A 7 5.25 5.68 -5.10
N ASP A 8 5.45 4.66 -5.93
CA ASP A 8 5.94 4.77 -7.30
C ASP A 8 5.22 3.75 -8.20
N MET A 9 4.79 4.17 -9.39
CA MET A 9 4.13 3.26 -10.34
C MET A 9 5.16 2.39 -11.06
N VAL A 10 4.88 1.10 -11.16
CA VAL A 10 5.74 0.18 -11.91
C VAL A 10 5.61 0.42 -13.40
N ASP A 11 6.76 0.62 -14.05
CA ASP A 11 6.91 0.70 -15.49
C ASP A 11 6.02 1.76 -16.19
N SER A 12 5.78 2.87 -15.49
CA SER A 12 4.88 3.93 -15.95
C SER A 12 5.28 4.58 -17.29
N ARG A 13 6.56 4.48 -17.66
CA ARG A 13 7.13 5.05 -18.89
C ARG A 13 6.69 4.29 -20.14
N HIS A 14 6.28 3.02 -20.02
CA HIS A 14 5.83 2.18 -21.13
C HIS A 14 4.29 2.04 -21.21
N LEU A 15 3.55 2.74 -20.34
CA LEU A 15 2.09 2.73 -20.36
C LEU A 15 1.54 3.48 -21.58
N GLN A 16 0.77 2.78 -22.42
CA GLN A 16 0.12 3.38 -23.59
C GLN A 16 -0.86 4.52 -23.24
N GLU A 17 -1.55 4.43 -22.10
CA GLU A 17 -2.51 5.43 -21.62
C GLU A 17 -2.01 6.19 -20.37
N ARG A 18 -0.72 6.56 -20.32
CA ARG A 18 -0.08 7.16 -19.14
C ARG A 18 -0.87 8.31 -18.51
N ALA A 19 -1.41 9.23 -19.31
CA ALA A 19 -2.16 10.38 -18.82
C ALA A 19 -3.43 9.97 -18.04
N LYS A 20 -4.15 8.95 -18.53
CA LYS A 20 -5.36 8.44 -17.89
C LYS A 20 -5.05 7.71 -16.59
N VAL A 21 -3.95 6.96 -16.55
CA VAL A 21 -3.47 6.29 -15.33
C VAL A 21 -3.05 7.33 -14.27
N GLN A 22 -2.38 8.40 -14.67
CA GLN A 22 -2.05 9.50 -13.75
C GLN A 22 -3.30 10.21 -13.21
N GLU A 23 -4.33 10.40 -14.04
CA GLU A 23 -5.60 10.99 -13.60
C GLU A 23 -6.34 10.07 -12.62
N GLN A 24 -6.34 8.75 -12.89
CA GLN A 24 -6.86 7.76 -11.96
C GLN A 24 -6.13 7.81 -10.61
N LEU A 25 -4.79 7.82 -10.61
CA LEU A 25 -3.99 7.95 -9.40
C LEU A 25 -4.33 9.24 -8.64
N ARG A 26 -4.38 10.38 -9.34
CA ARG A 26 -4.75 11.68 -8.75
C ARG A 26 -6.11 11.62 -8.06
N GLY A 27 -7.11 11.03 -8.72
CA GLY A 27 -8.46 10.86 -8.15
C GLY A 27 -8.47 9.97 -6.91
N ILE A 28 -7.65 8.92 -6.87
CA ILE A 28 -7.52 8.04 -5.68
C ILE A 28 -6.83 8.79 -4.54
N LEU A 29 -5.73 9.51 -4.81
CA LEU A 29 -5.02 10.29 -3.80
C LEU A 29 -5.90 11.40 -3.22
N GLN A 30 -6.70 12.07 -4.06
CA GLN A 30 -7.66 13.07 -3.59
C GLN A 30 -8.68 12.45 -2.63
N LYS A 31 -9.29 11.31 -2.98
CA LYS A 31 -10.23 10.61 -2.09
C LYS A 31 -9.59 10.19 -0.77
N LEU A 32 -8.32 9.77 -0.79
CA LEU A 32 -7.58 9.45 0.42
C LEU A 32 -7.32 10.69 1.28
N ASN A 33 -6.96 11.82 0.68
CA ASN A 33 -6.77 13.08 1.39
C ASN A 33 -8.06 13.53 2.08
N GLU A 34 -9.21 13.39 1.40
CA GLU A 34 -10.53 13.71 1.94
C GLU A 34 -10.94 12.74 3.06
N SER A 35 -10.71 11.44 2.91
CA SER A 35 -11.16 10.44 3.88
C SER A 35 -10.27 10.31 5.12
N LEU A 36 -8.96 10.54 4.99
CA LEU A 36 -8.01 10.45 6.10
C LEU A 36 -7.97 11.75 6.90
N GLY A 37 -8.17 12.91 6.26
CA GLY A 37 -8.28 14.20 6.93
C GLY A 37 -7.17 14.45 7.95
N GLU A 38 -7.55 14.64 9.21
CA GLU A 38 -6.65 14.95 10.34
C GLU A 38 -5.65 13.84 10.68
N LYS A 39 -5.79 12.64 10.12
CA LYS A 39 -4.79 11.57 10.26
C LYS A 39 -3.50 11.88 9.50
N LEU A 40 -3.59 12.73 8.46
CA LEU A 40 -2.45 13.14 7.65
C LEU A 40 -1.79 14.38 8.26
N ALA A 41 -0.50 14.25 8.54
CA ALA A 41 0.36 15.39 8.84
C ALA A 41 0.65 16.20 7.59
N SER A 42 0.64 15.55 6.42
CA SER A 42 0.68 16.20 5.12
C SER A 42 -0.01 15.34 4.07
N GLN A 43 -0.83 15.98 3.24
CA GLN A 43 -1.62 15.33 2.19
C GLN A 43 -0.76 14.56 1.20
N PHE A 44 -1.31 13.45 0.69
CA PHE A 44 -0.75 12.75 -0.45
C PHE A 44 -0.63 13.69 -1.64
N THR A 45 0.59 13.84 -2.13
CA THR A 45 0.95 14.76 -3.20
C THR A 45 1.70 13.99 -4.28
N LEU A 46 1.19 14.06 -5.51
CA LEU A 46 1.90 13.55 -6.68
C LEU A 46 3.13 14.42 -6.92
N THR A 47 4.30 13.81 -7.06
CA THR A 47 5.56 14.50 -7.37
C THR A 47 5.81 14.46 -8.88
N LEU A 48 7.02 14.81 -9.34
CA LEU A 48 7.35 14.85 -10.77
C LEU A 48 7.34 13.44 -11.36
N GLY A 49 6.29 13.13 -12.13
CA GLY A 49 6.14 11.87 -12.85
C GLY A 49 5.02 10.99 -12.28
N ASP A 50 5.40 9.84 -11.75
CA ASP A 50 4.55 8.76 -11.27
C ASP A 50 4.76 8.41 -9.80
N GLU A 51 5.68 9.12 -9.14
CA GLU A 51 5.89 9.04 -7.71
C GLU A 51 4.89 9.95 -6.97
N PHE A 52 4.48 9.53 -5.78
CA PHE A 52 3.69 10.32 -4.85
C PHE A 52 4.20 10.11 -3.43
N GLN A 53 3.92 11.08 -2.57
CA GLN A 53 4.36 11.04 -1.18
C GLN A 53 3.24 11.50 -0.25
N GLY A 54 3.17 10.95 0.96
CA GLY A 54 2.22 11.33 2.01
C GLY A 54 2.83 11.18 3.39
N LEU A 55 2.29 11.89 4.38
CA LEU A 55 2.80 11.86 5.75
C LEU A 55 1.64 11.70 6.74
N PHE A 56 1.73 10.71 7.63
CA PHE A 56 0.74 10.47 8.68
C PHE A 56 1.28 10.88 10.05
N HIS A 57 0.38 11.34 10.91
CA HIS A 57 0.67 11.59 12.32
C HIS A 57 0.87 10.30 13.13
N SER A 58 0.28 9.19 12.69
CA SER A 58 0.31 7.90 13.38
C SER A 58 0.29 6.73 12.38
N ALA A 59 0.38 5.50 12.91
CA ALA A 59 0.18 4.29 12.10
C ALA A 59 -1.27 4.08 11.62
N GLU A 60 -2.23 4.79 12.23
CA GLU A 60 -3.66 4.59 11.96
C GLU A 60 -4.00 4.98 10.50
N GLY A 61 -4.67 4.08 9.79
CA GLY A 61 -5.11 4.32 8.41
C GLY A 61 -4.04 4.12 7.33
N VAL A 62 -2.78 3.88 7.70
CA VAL A 62 -1.68 3.61 6.75
C VAL A 62 -1.98 2.38 5.89
N PHE A 63 -2.26 1.24 6.53
CA PHE A 63 -2.53 -0.02 5.82
C PHE A 63 -3.76 0.07 4.90
N PRO A 64 -4.93 0.55 5.37
CA PRO A 64 -6.08 0.79 4.47
C PRO A 64 -5.73 1.66 3.27
N ALA A 65 -4.97 2.75 3.44
CA ALA A 65 -4.59 3.63 2.35
C ALA A 65 -3.69 2.93 1.31
N LEU A 66 -2.67 2.20 1.76
CA LEU A 66 -1.77 1.44 0.89
C LEU A 66 -2.53 0.40 0.05
N TRP A 67 -3.40 -0.38 0.70
CA TRP A 67 -4.18 -1.41 0.01
C TRP A 67 -5.25 -0.82 -0.91
N GLN A 68 -5.86 0.30 -0.55
CA GLN A 68 -6.78 1.02 -1.43
C GLN A 68 -6.07 1.46 -2.71
N LEU A 69 -4.89 2.09 -2.61
CA LEU A 69 -4.09 2.49 -3.77
C LEU A 69 -3.75 1.30 -4.65
N LYS A 70 -3.24 0.23 -4.03
CA LYS A 70 -2.84 -1.00 -4.71
C LYS A 70 -3.99 -1.67 -5.45
N PHE A 71 -5.12 -1.91 -4.78
CA PHE A 71 -6.28 -2.57 -5.40
C PHE A 71 -6.93 -1.73 -6.49
N GLN A 72 -7.07 -0.43 -6.29
CA GLN A 72 -7.75 0.46 -7.24
C GLN A 72 -6.88 0.81 -8.46
N MET A 73 -5.55 0.66 -8.38
CA MET A 73 -4.65 0.94 -9.51
C MET A 73 -4.40 -0.28 -10.40
N HIS A 74 -4.74 -1.49 -9.96
CA HIS A 74 -4.62 -2.70 -10.78
C HIS A 74 -5.33 -2.54 -12.14
N PRO A 75 -4.69 -2.94 -13.27
CA PRO A 75 -3.49 -3.77 -13.36
C PRO A 75 -2.15 -3.00 -13.24
N VAL A 76 -2.17 -1.68 -13.10
CA VAL A 76 -0.96 -0.90 -12.83
C VAL A 76 -0.51 -1.17 -11.40
N LYS A 77 0.73 -1.66 -11.24
CA LYS A 77 1.30 -1.97 -9.93
C LYS A 77 1.89 -0.72 -9.31
N ILE A 78 1.84 -0.63 -7.99
CA ILE A 78 2.48 0.43 -7.21
C ILE A 78 3.44 -0.22 -6.22
N ARG A 79 4.63 0.37 -6.09
CA ARG A 79 5.59 0.08 -5.04
C ARG A 79 5.49 1.13 -3.95
N PHE A 80 5.81 0.74 -2.73
CA PHE A 80 5.76 1.60 -1.57
C PHE A 80 7.02 1.42 -0.71
N GLY A 81 7.63 2.54 -0.38
CA GLY A 81 8.53 2.65 0.76
C GLY A 81 7.80 3.34 1.90
N VAL A 82 7.81 2.72 3.08
CA VAL A 82 7.21 3.27 4.29
C VAL A 82 8.32 3.49 5.31
N GLY A 83 8.40 4.70 5.87
CA GLY A 83 9.42 5.07 6.84
C GLY A 83 8.81 5.56 8.15
N LEU A 84 9.26 5.00 9.26
CA LEU A 84 8.94 5.47 10.61
C LEU A 84 10.08 6.34 11.11
N GLY A 85 9.77 7.56 11.55
CA GLY A 85 10.81 8.43 12.07
C GLY A 85 10.34 9.81 12.48
N ARG A 86 11.30 10.65 12.86
CA ARG A 86 11.06 12.06 13.17
C ARG A 86 11.02 12.88 11.88
N MET A 87 10.57 14.11 12.00
CA MET A 87 10.65 15.13 10.96
C MET A 87 11.54 16.25 11.50
N ASP A 88 12.52 16.69 10.71
CA ASP A 88 13.53 17.66 11.15
C ASP A 88 13.20 19.08 10.67
N THR A 89 12.36 19.20 9.64
CA THR A 89 11.90 20.48 9.09
C THR A 89 10.42 20.74 9.42
N ALA A 90 9.98 21.97 9.16
CA ALA A 90 8.56 22.28 9.14
C ALA A 90 7.80 21.39 8.12
N ILE A 91 6.56 21.05 8.46
CA ILE A 91 5.67 20.24 7.63
C ILE A 91 4.62 21.18 7.02
N ASP A 92 4.44 21.13 5.70
CA ASP A 92 3.30 21.76 5.03
C ASP A 92 2.13 20.76 4.99
N PRO A 93 1.03 21.00 5.72
CA PRO A 93 -0.08 20.05 5.77
C PRO A 93 -0.77 19.82 4.42
N LYS A 94 -0.63 20.75 3.47
CA LYS A 94 -1.30 20.69 2.17
C LYS A 94 -0.47 19.97 1.11
N ARG A 95 0.85 19.89 1.29
CA ARG A 95 1.76 19.37 0.27
C ARG A 95 2.92 18.64 0.92
N SER A 96 3.02 17.34 0.63
CA SER A 96 4.13 16.49 1.04
C SER A 96 5.38 16.73 0.19
N LEU A 97 5.82 17.98 0.12
CA LEU A 97 6.97 18.44 -0.65
C LEU A 97 7.80 19.42 0.19
N GLY A 98 9.11 19.24 0.17
CA GLY A 98 10.06 20.14 0.85
C GLY A 98 10.24 19.90 2.35
N SER A 99 9.45 19.02 2.96
CA SER A 99 9.70 18.54 4.32
C SER A 99 10.72 17.39 4.32
N ASP A 100 11.63 17.36 5.28
CA ASP A 100 12.68 16.35 5.39
C ASP A 100 12.85 15.82 6.81
N GLY A 101 13.41 14.61 6.91
CA GLY A 101 13.75 13.97 8.17
C GLY A 101 13.82 12.45 8.07
N PRO A 102 14.18 11.78 9.18
CA PRO A 102 14.38 10.32 9.21
C PRO A 102 13.23 9.50 8.63
N ALA A 103 11.97 9.94 8.79
CA ALA A 103 10.83 9.25 8.21
C ALA A 103 10.92 9.17 6.67
N TYR A 104 11.16 10.28 5.98
CA TYR A 104 11.31 10.29 4.51
C TYR A 104 12.60 9.62 4.04
N HIS A 105 13.70 9.75 4.79
CA HIS A 105 14.95 9.06 4.46
C HIS A 105 14.76 7.54 4.45
N GLU A 106 14.07 7.00 5.46
CA GLU A 106 13.73 5.59 5.55
C GLU A 106 12.78 5.15 4.44
N ALA A 107 11.69 5.90 4.20
CA ALA A 107 10.75 5.60 3.13
C ALA A 107 11.45 5.55 1.75
N ARG A 108 12.34 6.52 1.48
CA ARG A 108 13.11 6.56 0.23
C ARG A 108 14.09 5.39 0.12
N ARG A 109 14.79 5.04 1.20
CA ARG A 109 15.68 3.88 1.21
C ARG A 109 14.91 2.60 0.89
N ARG A 110 13.72 2.42 1.48
CA ARG A 110 12.88 1.23 1.30
C ARG A 110 12.32 1.11 -0.11
N ILE A 111 11.82 2.18 -0.72
CA ILE A 111 11.31 2.09 -2.10
C ILE A 111 12.42 1.77 -3.10
N GLU A 112 13.64 2.27 -2.88
CA GLU A 112 14.80 1.92 -3.71
C GLU A 112 15.22 0.45 -3.54
N GLU A 113 15.10 -0.11 -2.34
CA GLU A 113 15.29 -1.55 -2.12
C GLU A 113 14.26 -2.40 -2.87
N VAL A 114 12.99 -1.97 -2.88
CA VAL A 114 11.93 -2.63 -3.67
C VAL A 114 12.30 -2.62 -5.16
N LYS A 115 12.71 -1.46 -5.71
CA LYS A 115 13.10 -1.32 -7.12
C LYS A 115 14.29 -2.21 -7.49
N LYS A 116 15.32 -2.29 -6.63
CA LYS A 116 16.52 -3.12 -6.87
C LYS A 116 16.22 -4.62 -6.89
N GLY A 117 15.23 -5.06 -6.11
CA GLY A 117 14.85 -6.47 -5.99
C GLY A 117 14.30 -7.09 -7.29
N GLU A 118 13.86 -6.28 -8.25
CA GLU A 118 13.22 -6.74 -9.48
C GLU A 118 14.19 -7.19 -10.58
N GLY A 119 15.49 -6.87 -10.47
CA GLY A 119 16.51 -7.23 -11.47
C GLY A 119 17.40 -8.43 -11.10
N GLY A 120 17.19 -9.04 -9.94
CA GLY A 120 18.08 -10.06 -9.38
C GLY A 120 17.71 -11.52 -9.72
N LYS A 121 18.68 -12.44 -9.58
CA LYS A 121 18.53 -13.90 -9.82
C LYS A 121 17.58 -14.59 -8.82
N TYR A 122 17.31 -13.96 -7.68
CA TYR A 122 16.36 -14.41 -6.65
C TYR A 122 15.34 -13.28 -6.43
N LEU A 123 14.28 -13.27 -7.24
CA LEU A 123 13.25 -12.23 -7.24
C LEU A 123 12.34 -12.42 -6.02
N LEU A 124 12.66 -11.77 -4.91
CA LEU A 124 11.66 -11.52 -3.89
C LEU A 124 10.69 -10.47 -4.47
N HIS A 125 9.59 -10.94 -5.04
CA HIS A 125 8.48 -10.07 -5.44
C HIS A 125 7.94 -9.41 -4.18
N ARG A 126 8.29 -8.14 -4.00
CA ARG A 126 7.83 -7.27 -2.91
C ARG A 126 7.34 -5.99 -3.55
N ASP A 127 6.30 -5.42 -2.99
CA ASP A 127 5.78 -4.12 -3.38
C ASP A 127 5.71 -3.14 -2.22
N VAL A 128 5.79 -3.60 -0.97
CA VAL A 128 5.87 -2.75 0.23
C VAL A 128 7.09 -3.15 1.06
N LEU A 129 7.87 -2.15 1.50
CA LEU A 129 8.86 -2.31 2.56
C LEU A 129 8.75 -1.19 3.59
N VAL A 130 8.81 -1.58 4.86
CA VAL A 130 8.76 -0.68 6.02
C VAL A 130 10.16 -0.58 6.64
N GLY A 131 10.59 0.64 6.92
CA GLY A 131 11.89 0.99 7.52
C GLY A 131 11.74 1.90 8.73
N ALA A 132 12.70 1.79 9.63
CA ALA A 132 12.89 2.65 10.79
C ALA A 132 14.38 2.58 11.17
N ALA A 133 14.95 3.67 11.69
CA ALA A 133 16.34 3.68 12.12
C ALA A 133 16.58 2.72 13.29
N ASP A 134 15.74 2.80 14.34
CA ASP A 134 16.00 2.14 15.63
C ASP A 134 15.20 0.83 15.85
N CYS A 135 14.32 0.47 14.91
CA CYS A 135 13.38 -0.67 15.06
C CYS A 135 13.50 -1.73 13.95
N ALA A 136 14.65 -1.79 13.27
CA ALA A 136 14.85 -2.66 12.10
C ALA A 136 14.56 -4.15 12.38
N GLN A 137 14.93 -4.67 13.54
CA GLN A 137 14.71 -6.08 13.89
C GLN A 137 13.21 -6.39 14.07
N SER A 138 12.45 -5.49 14.68
CA SER A 138 11.00 -5.62 14.87
C SER A 138 10.25 -5.62 13.54
N LEU A 139 10.76 -4.89 12.54
CA LEU A 139 10.18 -4.79 11.19
C LEU A 139 10.43 -6.03 10.32
N ARG A 140 11.33 -6.95 10.72
CA ARG A 140 11.67 -8.13 9.91
C ARG A 140 10.45 -9.03 9.68
N ALA A 141 9.71 -9.34 10.75
CA ALA A 141 8.52 -10.19 10.66
C ALA A 141 7.41 -9.53 9.82
N LEU A 142 7.22 -8.21 10.02
CA LEU A 142 6.27 -7.41 9.23
C LEU A 142 6.59 -7.48 7.74
N ASN A 143 7.83 -7.13 7.35
CA ASN A 143 8.25 -7.13 5.96
C ASN A 143 8.20 -8.53 5.33
N ALA A 144 8.48 -9.59 6.09
CA ALA A 144 8.32 -10.96 5.62
C ALA A 144 6.84 -11.30 5.34
N GLY A 145 5.92 -10.95 6.25
CA GLY A 145 4.49 -11.15 6.03
C GLY A 145 3.96 -10.35 4.84
N LEU A 146 4.36 -9.09 4.68
CA LEU A 146 4.03 -8.28 3.50
C LEU A 146 4.53 -8.93 2.19
N THR A 147 5.73 -9.50 2.20
CA THR A 147 6.27 -10.24 1.05
C THR A 147 5.41 -11.46 0.71
N LEU A 148 4.95 -12.20 1.71
CA LEU A 148 4.11 -13.39 1.50
C LEU A 148 2.74 -13.01 0.95
N LEU A 149 2.13 -11.94 1.48
CA LEU A 149 0.87 -11.38 0.96
C LEU A 149 1.01 -10.99 -0.51
N HIS A 150 2.08 -10.26 -0.87
CA HIS A 150 2.32 -9.91 -2.27
C HIS A 150 2.55 -11.14 -3.15
N GLY A 151 3.24 -12.16 -2.66
CA GLY A 151 3.40 -13.42 -3.36
C GLY A 151 2.06 -14.13 -3.65
N MET A 152 1.04 -13.98 -2.80
CA MET A 152 -0.31 -14.48 -3.06
C MET A 152 -0.99 -13.68 -4.17
N GLU A 153 -0.96 -12.36 -4.07
CA GLU A 153 -1.56 -11.44 -5.04
C GLU A 153 -1.04 -11.61 -6.45
N CYS A 154 0.27 -11.84 -6.61
CA CYS A 154 0.91 -12.09 -7.90
C CYS A 154 0.33 -13.29 -8.66
N ARG A 155 -0.37 -14.20 -7.97
CA ARG A 155 -0.99 -15.41 -8.55
C ARG A 155 -2.46 -15.20 -8.90
N TRP A 156 -3.06 -14.08 -8.51
CA TRP A 156 -4.48 -13.85 -8.72
C TRP A 156 -4.79 -13.48 -10.16
N THR A 157 -5.90 -14.02 -10.66
CA THR A 157 -6.54 -13.53 -11.89
C THR A 157 -7.23 -12.20 -11.63
N SER A 158 -7.53 -11.44 -12.69
CA SER A 158 -8.27 -10.18 -12.57
C SER A 158 -9.61 -10.35 -11.84
N THR A 159 -10.30 -11.47 -12.05
CA THR A 159 -11.57 -11.77 -11.35
C THR A 159 -11.34 -12.02 -9.86
N GLN A 160 -10.30 -12.77 -9.50
CA GLN A 160 -9.93 -13.01 -8.10
C GLN A 160 -9.54 -11.70 -7.41
N TRP A 161 -8.73 -10.86 -8.07
CA TRP A 161 -8.35 -9.53 -7.57
C TRP A 161 -9.57 -8.67 -7.24
N GLN A 162 -10.55 -8.60 -8.16
CA GLN A 162 -11.78 -7.82 -7.96
C GLN A 162 -12.62 -8.37 -6.80
N ASN A 163 -12.79 -9.69 -6.70
CA ASN A 163 -13.57 -10.31 -5.64
C ASN A 163 -12.90 -10.10 -4.27
N VAL A 164 -11.58 -10.29 -4.18
CA VAL A 164 -10.82 -10.07 -2.94
C VAL A 164 -10.84 -8.60 -2.56
N SER A 165 -10.69 -7.68 -3.51
CA SER A 165 -10.80 -6.24 -3.27
C SER A 165 -12.14 -5.86 -2.65
N ASP A 166 -13.25 -6.37 -3.19
CA ASP A 166 -14.58 -6.11 -2.64
C ASP A 166 -14.78 -6.74 -1.26
N GLY A 167 -14.27 -7.96 -1.05
CA GLY A 167 -14.36 -8.63 0.24
C GLY A 167 -13.57 -7.90 1.32
N LEU A 168 -12.34 -7.48 1.01
CA LEU A 168 -11.43 -6.87 1.98
C LEU A 168 -11.72 -5.38 2.19
N LEU A 169 -11.83 -4.59 1.12
CA LEU A 169 -11.97 -3.12 1.24
C LEU A 169 -13.41 -2.67 1.50
N LYS A 170 -14.41 -3.40 1.01
CA LYS A 170 -15.83 -3.03 1.17
C LYS A 170 -16.55 -3.90 2.20
N GLY A 171 -15.90 -4.91 2.77
CA GLY A 171 -16.50 -5.84 3.73
C GLY A 171 -17.64 -6.69 3.15
N LEU A 172 -17.68 -6.86 1.82
CA LEU A 172 -18.76 -7.59 1.18
C LEU A 172 -18.57 -9.10 1.33
N ASN A 173 -19.63 -9.80 1.72
CA ASN A 173 -19.63 -11.26 1.76
C ASN A 173 -19.89 -11.88 0.36
N GLN A 174 -19.73 -13.20 0.26
CA GLN A 174 -19.86 -13.94 -1.00
C GLN A 174 -21.20 -13.71 -1.70
N SER A 175 -22.30 -13.66 -0.94
CA SER A 175 -23.65 -13.46 -1.48
C SER A 175 -23.85 -12.04 -2.02
N GLN A 176 -23.31 -11.02 -1.34
CA GLN A 176 -23.34 -9.64 -1.80
C GLN A 176 -22.53 -9.45 -3.08
N ILE A 177 -21.32 -10.02 -3.13
CA ILE A 177 -20.43 -10.01 -4.31
C ILE A 177 -21.10 -10.71 -5.50
N ALA A 178 -21.74 -11.85 -5.25
CA ALA A 178 -22.47 -12.62 -6.26
C ALA A 178 -23.64 -11.84 -6.83
N LYS A 179 -24.46 -11.23 -5.95
CA LYS A 179 -25.59 -10.38 -6.34
C LYS A 179 -25.14 -9.17 -7.16
N MET A 180 -24.06 -8.50 -6.73
CA MET A 180 -23.52 -7.32 -7.42
C MET A 180 -23.05 -7.65 -8.84
N ARG A 181 -22.57 -8.87 -9.08
CA ARG A 181 -22.03 -9.32 -10.36
C ARG A 181 -23.01 -10.11 -11.23
N GLY A 182 -24.20 -10.44 -10.71
CA GLY A 182 -25.15 -11.31 -11.40
C GLY A 182 -24.64 -12.73 -11.63
N ILE A 183 -23.80 -13.25 -10.73
CA ILE A 183 -23.24 -14.61 -10.81
C ILE A 183 -23.71 -15.47 -9.64
N HIS A 184 -23.55 -16.79 -9.76
CA HIS A 184 -23.88 -17.71 -8.68
C HIS A 184 -22.89 -17.61 -7.51
N GLN A 185 -23.38 -17.68 -6.26
CA GLN A 185 -22.56 -17.59 -5.05
C GLN A 185 -21.40 -18.59 -5.01
N SER A 186 -21.63 -19.83 -5.46
CA SER A 186 -20.58 -20.85 -5.54
C SER A 186 -19.40 -20.48 -6.46
N SER A 187 -19.60 -19.57 -7.41
CA SER A 187 -18.51 -19.05 -8.25
C SER A 187 -17.61 -18.08 -7.47
N VAL A 188 -18.20 -17.23 -6.61
CA VAL A 188 -17.43 -16.37 -5.70
C VAL A 188 -16.68 -17.23 -4.67
N GLN A 189 -17.33 -18.25 -4.12
CA GLN A 189 -16.69 -19.16 -3.17
C GLN A 189 -15.46 -19.84 -3.77
N ARG A 190 -15.57 -20.38 -4.99
CA ARG A 190 -14.43 -20.98 -5.72
C ARG A 190 -13.34 -19.94 -5.98
N SER A 191 -13.71 -18.72 -6.34
CA SER A 191 -12.75 -17.61 -6.51
C SER A 191 -12.01 -17.29 -5.22
N PHE A 192 -12.70 -17.22 -4.08
CA PHE A 192 -12.10 -16.95 -2.76
C PHE A 192 -11.17 -18.07 -2.33
N ALA A 193 -11.60 -19.33 -2.48
CA ALA A 193 -10.78 -20.49 -2.14
C ALA A 193 -9.50 -20.53 -3.00
N ALA A 194 -9.63 -20.34 -4.32
CA ALA A 194 -8.47 -20.33 -5.22
C ALA A 194 -7.52 -19.14 -4.98
N ALA A 195 -8.04 -18.03 -4.47
CA ALA A 195 -7.23 -16.86 -4.10
C ALA A 195 -6.60 -16.98 -2.70
N GLY A 196 -7.06 -17.91 -1.85
CA GLY A 196 -6.70 -17.95 -0.43
C GLY A 196 -7.20 -16.70 0.32
N PHE A 197 -8.44 -16.28 0.04
CA PHE A 197 -8.97 -14.99 0.53
C PHE A 197 -8.94 -14.86 2.05
N TYR A 198 -9.31 -15.93 2.78
CA TYR A 198 -9.39 -15.86 4.24
C TYR A 198 -8.01 -15.81 4.89
N GLU A 199 -7.05 -16.58 4.37
CA GLU A 199 -5.65 -16.54 4.78
C GLU A 199 -5.02 -15.17 4.48
N TYR A 200 -5.34 -14.62 3.30
CA TYR A 200 -4.89 -13.29 2.91
C TYR A 200 -5.48 -12.20 3.82
N GLN A 201 -6.78 -12.28 4.12
CA GLN A 201 -7.48 -11.34 5.00
C GLN A 201 -6.90 -11.38 6.42
N GLU A 202 -6.70 -12.58 6.97
CA GLU A 202 -6.07 -12.74 8.28
C GLU A 202 -4.64 -12.18 8.28
N GLY A 203 -3.85 -12.50 7.25
CA GLY A 203 -2.50 -11.96 7.10
C GLY A 203 -2.49 -10.43 6.98
N TYR A 204 -3.44 -9.83 6.27
CA TYR A 204 -3.60 -8.37 6.21
C TYR A 204 -3.82 -7.77 7.60
N TRP A 205 -4.79 -8.28 8.36
CA TRP A 205 -5.10 -7.77 9.70
C TRP A 205 -3.95 -7.99 10.68
N ALA A 206 -3.30 -9.15 10.63
CA ALA A 206 -2.14 -9.45 11.45
C ALA A 206 -0.97 -8.48 11.17
N MET A 207 -0.70 -8.16 9.90
CA MET A 207 0.35 -7.21 9.54
C MET A 207 -0.01 -5.78 9.91
N ALA A 208 -1.28 -5.37 9.76
CA ALA A 208 -1.75 -4.07 10.20
C ALA A 208 -1.60 -3.89 11.72
N ALA A 209 -2.06 -4.87 12.50
CA ALA A 209 -1.92 -4.86 13.95
C ALA A 209 -0.45 -4.88 14.39
N LEU A 210 0.40 -5.69 13.74
CA LEU A 210 1.83 -5.72 14.02
C LEU A 210 2.50 -4.37 13.71
N PHE A 211 2.12 -3.71 12.61
CA PHE A 211 2.63 -2.39 12.27
C PHE A 211 2.28 -1.34 13.35
N GLU A 212 1.04 -1.32 13.83
CA GLU A 212 0.62 -0.43 14.93
C GLU A 212 1.35 -0.73 16.24
N GLN A 213 1.57 -2.01 16.57
CA GLN A 213 2.35 -2.40 17.74
C GLN A 213 3.81 -1.97 17.64
N ILE A 214 4.43 -2.10 16.47
CA ILE A 214 5.80 -1.64 16.24
C ILE A 214 5.85 -0.12 16.35
N TRP A 215 4.92 0.59 15.72
CA TRP A 215 4.78 2.04 15.83
C TRP A 215 4.74 2.49 17.28
N ALA A 216 3.85 1.93 18.10
CA ALA A 216 3.69 2.29 19.51
C ALA A 216 4.94 2.02 20.37
N LYS A 217 5.78 1.05 19.97
CA LYS A 217 7.05 0.76 20.66
C LYS A 217 8.18 1.71 20.27
N CYS A 218 8.13 2.26 19.05
CA CYS A 218 9.17 3.13 18.51
C CYS A 218 8.85 4.62 18.71
N SER A 219 7.60 4.96 19.04
CA SER A 219 7.07 6.33 19.11
C SER A 219 7.41 7.07 20.38
#